data_AF-A0A3A8RXL7-F1
#
_entry.id   AF-A0A3A8RXL7-F1
#
_cell.length_a   1.000
_cell.length_b   1.000
_cell.length_c   1.000
_cell.angle_alpha   90.00
_cell.angle_beta   90.00
_cell.angle_gamma   90.00
#
_symmetry.space_group_name_H-M   'P 1'
#
loop_
_entity.id
_entity.type
_entity.pdbx_description
1 polymer ?
#
loop_
_entity_poly.entity_id
_entity_poly.type
_entity_poly.pdbx_seq_one_letter_code
_entity_poly.pdbx_strand_id
1 'polypeptide(L)'
;MSVQYDPNIITKHAQALYNRASGIIFAWSVIGFIAGLVMTTAMNTNAPGLIVVLGGLVVAFIGAMFGRGRAFALQLQAQVALCQVATEANTRRAANSAAAAVPTTAPESVNRAG
;
A
#
# COMPACT_ATOMS: atom_id res chain seq x y z
N MET A 1 25.10 -9.17 -9.57
CA MET A 1 24.56 -9.58 -8.24
C MET A 1 23.13 -10.03 -8.46
N SER A 2 22.87 -11.33 -8.40
CA SER A 2 21.51 -11.87 -8.48
C SER A 2 20.79 -11.54 -7.18
N VAL A 3 19.92 -10.54 -7.21
CA VAL A 3 19.06 -10.21 -6.07
C VAL A 3 18.11 -11.39 -5.87
N GLN A 4 18.35 -12.17 -4.82
CA GLN A 4 17.55 -13.33 -4.48
C GLN A 4 16.21 -12.81 -3.93
N TYR A 5 15.13 -13.16 -4.60
CA TYR A 5 13.78 -12.72 -4.24
C TYR A 5 13.40 -13.30 -2.87
N ASP A 6 13.33 -12.46 -1.84
CA ASP A 6 12.91 -12.84 -0.50
C ASP A 6 11.47 -12.36 -0.25
N PRO A 7 10.46 -13.26 -0.24
CA PRO A 7 9.06 -12.91 -0.02
C PRO A 7 8.79 -12.32 1.37
N ASN A 8 9.68 -12.49 2.36
CA ASN A 8 9.52 -11.89 3.68
C ASN A 8 9.72 -10.37 3.71
N ILE A 9 10.42 -9.80 2.73
CA ILE A 9 10.61 -8.34 2.66
C ILE A 9 9.30 -7.66 2.28
N ILE A 10 8.52 -8.29 1.41
CA ILE A 10 7.24 -7.76 0.91
C ILE A 10 6.18 -7.77 2.01
N THR A 11 6.11 -8.85 2.80
CA THR A 11 5.17 -8.95 3.93
C THR A 11 5.53 -7.95 5.04
N LYS A 12 6.83 -7.77 5.34
CA LYS A 12 7.29 -6.70 6.26
C LYS A 12 6.94 -5.31 5.76
N HIS A 13 7.02 -5.06 4.45
CA HIS A 13 6.66 -3.76 3.87
C HIS A 13 5.15 -3.48 3.96
N ALA A 14 4.32 -4.49 3.68
CA ALA A 14 2.86 -4.41 3.85
C ALA A 14 2.46 -4.18 5.31
N GLN A 15 3.10 -4.89 6.26
CA GLN A 15 2.86 -4.71 7.69
C GLN A 15 3.30 -3.32 8.17
N ALA A 16 4.43 -2.81 7.68
CA ALA A 16 4.90 -1.46 7.99
C ALA A 16 3.95 -0.38 7.44
N LEU A 17 3.37 -0.58 6.25
CA LEU A 17 2.34 0.30 5.71
C LEU A 17 1.05 0.26 6.53
N TYR A 18 0.63 -0.92 7.00
CA TYR A 18 -0.54 -1.07 7.85
C TYR A 18 -0.36 -0.40 9.22
N ASN A 19 0.82 -0.57 9.83
CA ASN A 19 1.17 0.09 11.09
C ASN A 19 1.30 1.62 10.94
N ARG A 20 1.76 2.10 9.78
CA ARG A 20 1.76 3.55 9.46
C ARG A 20 0.34 4.07 9.21
N ALA A 21 -0.52 3.29 8.57
CA ALA A 21 -1.92 3.64 8.33
C ALA A 21 -2.68 3.87 9.64
N SER A 22 -2.53 2.96 10.63
CA SER A 22 -3.12 3.14 11.95
C SER A 22 -2.52 4.33 12.71
N GLY A 23 -1.21 4.58 12.58
CA GLY A 23 -0.56 5.77 13.14
C GLY A 23 -1.04 7.09 12.54
N ILE A 24 -1.30 7.14 11.23
CA ILE A 24 -1.82 8.33 10.53
C ILE A 24 -3.27 8.59 10.94
N ILE A 25 -4.11 7.55 11.03
CA ILE A 25 -5.50 7.68 11.50
C ILE A 25 -5.51 8.20 12.94
N PHE A 26 -4.64 7.66 13.80
CA PHE A 26 -4.52 8.11 15.18
C PHE A 26 -4.05 9.58 15.26
N ALA A 27 -3.00 9.96 14.53
CA ALA A 27 -2.50 11.33 14.49
C ALA A 27 -3.57 12.32 14.00
N TRP A 28 -4.28 12.00 12.92
CA TRP A 28 -5.36 12.85 12.40
C TRP A 28 -6.57 12.91 13.32
N SER A 29 -6.90 11.82 14.03
CA SER A 29 -7.96 11.86 15.04
C SER A 29 -7.57 12.72 16.25
N VAL A 30 -6.32 12.68 16.70
CA VAL A 30 -5.84 13.48 17.85
C VAL A 30 -5.81 14.96 17.47
N ILE A 31 -5.29 15.29 16.28
CA ILE A 31 -5.30 16.67 15.78
C ILE A 31 -6.73 17.17 15.62
N GLY A 32 -7.63 16.35 15.03
CA GLY A 32 -9.05 16.69 14.90
C GLY A 32 -9.73 16.88 16.25
N PHE A 33 -9.42 16.03 17.24
CA PHE A 33 -9.95 16.15 18.59
C PHE A 33 -9.54 17.47 19.25
N ILE A 34 -8.24 17.78 19.23
CA ILE A 34 -7.71 19.03 19.82
C ILE A 34 -8.31 20.25 19.12
N ALA A 35 -8.36 20.25 17.79
CA ALA A 35 -8.97 21.33 17.02
C ALA A 35 -10.47 21.49 17.36
N GLY A 36 -11.19 20.38 17.50
CA GLY A 36 -12.59 20.40 17.91
C GLY A 36 -12.79 20.94 19.32
N LEU A 37 -11.97 20.55 20.30
CA LEU A 37 -12.01 21.12 21.64
C LEU A 37 -11.81 22.64 21.63
N VAL A 38 -10.77 23.12 20.95
CA VAL A 38 -10.46 24.55 20.83
C VAL A 38 -11.58 25.31 20.11
N MET A 39 -12.14 24.75 19.05
CA MET A 39 -13.23 25.38 18.31
C MET A 39 -14.49 25.49 19.18
N THR A 40 -14.84 24.43 19.91
CA THR A 40 -16.06 24.39 20.72
C THR A 40 -15.97 25.36 21.90
N THR A 41 -14.81 25.47 22.55
CA THR A 41 -14.57 26.44 23.62
C THR A 41 -14.48 27.88 23.12
N ALA A 42 -13.90 28.12 21.94
CA ALA A 42 -13.86 29.45 21.33
C ALA A 42 -15.24 29.95 20.90
N MET A 43 -16.12 29.07 20.43
CA MET A 43 -17.49 29.43 20.04
C MET A 43 -18.41 29.68 21.24
N ASN A 44 -18.24 28.95 22.32
CA ASN A 44 -19.01 29.14 23.54
C ASN A 44 -18.17 28.77 24.77
N THR A 45 -17.59 29.79 25.42
CA THR A 45 -16.73 29.64 26.59
C THR A 45 -17.46 29.11 27.83
N ASN A 46 -18.80 29.19 27.85
CA ASN A 46 -19.65 28.64 28.91
C ASN A 46 -20.30 27.31 28.52
N ALA A 47 -19.87 26.69 27.41
CA ALA A 47 -20.40 25.41 27.02
C ALA A 47 -20.15 24.36 28.12
N PRO A 48 -21.17 23.56 28.49
CA PRO A 48 -20.97 22.47 29.44
C PRO A 48 -19.90 21.51 28.90
N GLY A 49 -19.07 20.97 29.78
CA GLY A 49 -17.91 20.14 29.39
C GLY A 49 -18.27 18.96 28.49
N LEU A 50 -19.49 18.40 28.63
CA LEU A 50 -20.03 17.36 27.75
C LEU A 50 -20.10 17.81 26.28
N ILE A 51 -20.57 19.04 26.02
CA ILE A 51 -20.70 19.59 24.66
C ILE A 51 -19.32 19.81 24.03
N VAL A 52 -18.35 20.27 24.82
CA VAL A 52 -16.98 20.46 24.36
C VAL A 52 -16.34 19.12 23.94
N VAL A 53 -16.51 18.08 24.77
CA VAL A 53 -16.00 16.74 24.47
C VAL A 53 -16.70 16.14 23.24
N LEU A 54 -18.02 16.33 23.10
CA LEU A 54 -18.77 15.91 21.92
C LEU A 54 -18.31 16.62 20.64
N GLY A 55 -18.08 17.93 20.70
CA GLY A 55 -17.54 18.70 19.58
C GLY A 55 -16.15 18.20 19.16
N GLY A 56 -15.27 17.95 20.14
CA GLY A 56 -13.98 17.29 19.92
C GLY A 56 -14.11 15.94 19.23
N LEU A 57 -14.99 15.06 19.71
CA LEU A 57 -15.21 13.72 19.14
C LEU A 57 -15.71 13.76 17.69
N VAL A 58 -16.62 14.68 17.37
CA VAL A 58 -17.14 14.83 16.00
C VAL A 58 -16.02 15.21 15.03
N VAL A 59 -15.20 16.20 15.39
CA VAL A 59 -14.07 16.62 14.53
C VAL A 59 -12.99 15.54 14.46
N ALA A 60 -12.73 14.81 15.54
CA ALA A 60 -11.84 13.65 15.55
C ALA A 60 -12.31 12.55 14.59
N PHE A 61 -13.62 12.28 14.55
CA PHE A 61 -14.22 11.27 13.67
C PHE A 61 -14.10 11.67 12.19
N ILE A 62 -14.33 12.95 11.89
CA ILE A 62 -14.10 13.51 10.55
C ILE A 62 -12.62 13.38 10.17
N GLY A 63 -11.70 13.77 11.05
CA GLY A 63 -10.25 13.61 10.85
C GLY A 63 -9.85 12.15 10.58
N ALA A 64 -10.43 11.20 11.31
CA ALA A 64 -10.20 9.77 11.11
C ALA A 64 -10.69 9.26 9.75
N MET A 65 -11.81 9.79 9.24
CA MET A 65 -12.32 9.46 7.89
C MET A 65 -11.35 9.95 6.80
N PHE A 66 -10.83 11.17 6.92
CA PHE A 66 -9.80 11.68 6.01
C PHE A 66 -8.50 10.87 6.08
N GLY A 67 -8.08 10.48 7.29
CA GLY A 67 -6.91 9.62 7.51
C GLY A 67 -7.05 8.24 6.85
N ARG A 68 -8.27 7.65 6.87
CA ARG A 68 -8.55 6.38 6.20
C ARG A 68 -8.35 6.45 4.69
N GLY A 69 -8.79 7.52 4.02
CA GLY A 69 -8.62 7.68 2.57
C GLY A 69 -7.14 7.66 2.15
N ARG A 70 -6.28 8.35 2.92
CA ARG A 70 -4.82 8.35 2.69
C ARG A 70 -4.18 6.98 2.95
N ALA A 71 -4.64 6.27 3.99
CA ALA A 71 -4.21 4.90 4.26
C ALA A 71 -4.59 3.92 3.13
N PHE A 72 -5.81 4.04 2.58
CA PHE A 72 -6.26 3.22 1.45
C PHE A 72 -5.42 3.44 0.19
N ALA A 73 -5.01 4.68 -0.11
CA ALA A 73 -4.15 4.98 -1.25
C ALA A 73 -2.79 4.27 -1.15
N LEU A 74 -2.20 4.24 0.06
CA LEU A 74 -0.94 3.53 0.32
C LEU A 74 -1.11 2.01 0.15
N GLN A 75 -2.22 1.45 0.62
CA GLN A 75 -2.53 0.03 0.43
C GLN A 75 -2.71 -0.33 -1.06
N LEU A 76 -3.37 0.53 -1.83
CA LEU A 76 -3.53 0.34 -3.27
C LEU A 76 -2.19 0.35 -4.01
N GLN A 77 -1.29 1.27 -3.67
CA GLN A 77 0.06 1.31 -4.25
C GLN A 77 0.85 0.01 -3.97
N ALA A 78 0.72 -0.54 -2.77
CA ALA A 78 1.36 -1.81 -2.43
C ALA A 78 0.82 -2.98 -3.28
N GLN A 79 -0.49 -3.04 -3.51
CA GLN A 79 -1.10 -4.09 -4.34
C GLN A 79 -0.71 -3.98 -5.81
N VAL A 80 -0.60 -2.76 -6.36
CA VAL A 80 -0.13 -2.54 -7.73
C VAL A 80 1.30 -3.03 -7.90
N ALA A 81 2.19 -2.73 -6.95
CA ALA A 81 3.57 -3.20 -6.97
C ALA A 81 3.64 -4.75 -6.94
N LEU A 82 2.81 -5.40 -6.12
CA LEU A 82 2.72 -6.85 -6.05
C LEU A 82 2.25 -7.47 -7.37
N CYS A 83 1.22 -6.90 -7.99
CA CYS A 83 0.71 -7.36 -9.26
C CYS A 83 1.77 -7.28 -10.36
N GLN A 84 2.55 -6.18 -10.39
CA GLN A 84 3.61 -5.98 -11.36
C GLN A 84 4.71 -7.04 -11.24
N VAL A 85 5.16 -7.35 -10.02
CA VAL A 85 6.14 -8.41 -9.77
C VAL A 85 5.59 -9.78 -10.20
N ALA A 86 4.33 -10.06 -9.92
CA ALA A 86 3.69 -11.30 -10.33
C ALA A 86 3.62 -11.44 -11.86
N THR A 87 3.29 -10.35 -12.57
CA THR A 87 3.31 -10.34 -14.04
C THR A 87 4.70 -10.56 -14.60
N GLU A 88 5.74 -9.93 -14.05
CA GLU A 88 7.12 -10.14 -14.50
C GLU A 88 7.56 -11.60 -14.30
N ALA A 89 7.21 -12.18 -13.14
CA ALA A 89 7.51 -13.57 -12.84
C ALA A 89 6.79 -14.55 -13.78
N ASN A 90 5.53 -14.28 -14.11
CA ASN A 90 4.77 -15.09 -15.07
C ASN A 90 5.31 -14.94 -16.49
N THR A 91 5.62 -13.72 -16.93
CA THR A 91 6.22 -13.48 -18.25
C THR A 91 7.57 -14.18 -18.38
N ARG A 92 8.41 -14.15 -17.34
CA ARG A 92 9.70 -14.87 -17.35
C ARG A 92 9.52 -16.38 -17.44
N ARG A 93 8.54 -16.95 -16.71
CA ARG A 93 8.22 -18.38 -16.82
C ARG A 93 7.72 -18.75 -18.21
N ALA A 94 6.81 -17.95 -18.78
CA ALA A 94 6.30 -18.17 -20.12
C ALA A 94 7.41 -18.09 -21.19
N ALA A 95 8.33 -17.12 -21.07
CA ALA A 95 9.49 -16.99 -21.94
C ALA A 95 10.41 -18.21 -21.84
N ASN A 96 10.69 -18.71 -20.62
CA ASN A 96 11.49 -19.91 -20.42
C ASN A 96 10.82 -21.16 -21.02
N SER A 97 9.50 -21.32 -20.85
CA SER A 97 8.74 -22.43 -21.45
C SER A 97 8.73 -22.35 -22.97
N ALA A 98 8.59 -21.15 -23.55
CA ALA A 98 8.64 -20.95 -24.99
C ALA A 98 10.04 -21.29 -25.54
N ALA A 99 11.11 -20.83 -24.89
CA ALA A 99 12.49 -21.16 -25.27
C ALA A 99 12.78 -22.67 -25.20
N ALA A 100 12.22 -23.38 -24.21
CA ALA A 100 12.32 -24.83 -24.09
C ALA A 100 11.48 -25.60 -25.14
N ALA A 101 10.44 -24.97 -25.69
CA ALA A 101 9.57 -25.55 -26.71
C ALA A 101 10.06 -25.32 -28.15
N VAL A 102 11.06 -24.46 -28.36
CA VAL A 102 11.69 -24.29 -29.68
C VAL A 102 12.47 -25.57 -30.00
N PRO A 103 12.08 -26.34 -31.03
CA PRO A 103 12.87 -27.48 -31.48
C PRO A 103 14.22 -26.97 -31.93
N THR A 104 15.31 -27.55 -31.41
CA THR A 104 16.64 -27.36 -31.95
C THR A 104 16.62 -27.84 -33.40
N THR A 105 16.35 -26.96 -34.36
CA THR A 105 16.71 -27.20 -35.76
C THR A 105 18.24 -27.14 -35.80
N ALA A 106 18.86 -28.27 -35.43
CA ALA A 106 20.26 -28.51 -35.72
C ALA A 106 20.46 -28.22 -37.22
N PRO A 107 21.48 -27.47 -37.62
CA PRO A 107 21.86 -27.38 -39.03
C PRO A 107 22.50 -28.71 -39.44
N GLU A 108 21.72 -29.77 -39.48
CA GLU A 108 22.09 -31.04 -40.09
C GLU A 108 21.53 -31.06 -41.51
N SER A 109 22.37 -30.68 -42.49
CA SER A 109 22.40 -31.26 -43.86
C SER A 109 23.09 -30.44 -44.96
N VAL A 110 23.67 -29.25 -44.72
CA VAL A 110 24.29 -28.45 -45.82
C VAL A 110 25.73 -28.88 -46.20
N ASN A 111 26.30 -29.93 -45.60
CA ASN A 111 27.66 -30.39 -45.96
C ASN A 111 27.73 -31.90 -46.27
N ARG A 112 26.89 -32.34 -47.22
CA ARG A 112 26.96 -33.71 -47.79
C ARG A 112 26.89 -33.74 -49.32
N ALA A 113 27.30 -32.68 -49.99
CA ALA A 113 27.51 -32.69 -51.44
C ALA A 113 28.62 -31.69 -51.81
N GLY A 114 29.77 -32.21 -52.21
CA GLY A 114 30.94 -31.43 -52.65
C GLY A 114 32.19 -32.29 -52.66
#